data_AF-A0A0F5ZMC3-F1
#
_entry.id   AF-A0A0F5ZMC3-F1
#
_cell.length_a   1.000
_cell.length_b   1.000
_cell.length_c   1.000
_cell.angle_alpha   90.00
_cell.angle_beta   90.00
_cell.angle_gamma   90.00
#
_symmetry.space_group_name_H-M   'P 1'
#
loop_
_entity.id
_entity.type
_entity.pdbx_description
1 polymer ?
#
loop_
_entity_poly.entity_id
_entity_poly.type
_entity_poly.pdbx_seq_one_letter_code
_entity_poly.pdbx_strand_id
1 'polypeptide(L)' 'VGFGMGGWFLSTGIGNNLSGIFAGVVSGEGGMTVESALKGYTFGFWALIGSGVVLFLIAPLINKLMHGVK' A
#
# COMPACT_ATOMS: atom_id res chain seq x y z
N VAL A 1 0.92 -24.60 3.73
CA VAL A 1 1.05 -23.80 2.49
C VAL A 1 -0.22 -23.00 2.17
N GLY A 2 -1.42 -23.59 2.19
CA GLY A 2 -2.67 -22.90 1.81
C GLY A 2 -3.00 -21.60 2.56
N PHE A 3 -2.81 -21.54 3.89
CA PHE A 3 -3.11 -20.33 4.66
C PHE A 3 -2.12 -19.18 4.40
N GLY A 4 -0.84 -19.50 4.26
CA GLY A 4 0.20 -18.52 3.91
C GLY A 4 0.05 -17.98 2.49
N MET A 5 -0.22 -18.86 1.52
CA MET A 5 -0.51 -18.46 0.13
C MET A 5 -1.83 -17.67 0.04
N GLY A 6 -2.87 -18.06 0.80
CA GLY A 6 -4.12 -17.33 0.88
C GLY A 6 -3.95 -15.90 1.42
N GLY A 7 -3.16 -15.73 2.47
CA GLY A 7 -2.80 -14.41 3.00
C GLY A 7 -2.03 -13.54 1.98
N TRP A 8 -1.14 -14.14 1.19
CA TRP A 8 -0.41 -13.44 0.13
C TRP A 8 -1.33 -12.98 -1.01
N PHE A 9 -2.25 -13.85 -1.47
CA PHE A 9 -3.23 -13.49 -2.49
C PHE A 9 -4.19 -12.40 -2.02
N LEU A 10 -4.69 -12.49 -0.78
CA LEU A 10 -5.56 -11.47 -0.19
C LEU A 10 -4.85 -10.11 -0.11
N SER A 11 -3.60 -10.09 0.37
CA SER A 11 -2.79 -8.88 0.47
C SER A 11 -2.55 -8.25 -0.91
N THR A 12 -2.20 -9.08 -1.90
CA THR A 12 -1.99 -8.64 -3.29
C THR A 12 -3.27 -8.11 -3.93
N GLY A 13 -4.41 -8.78 -3.70
CA GLY A 13 -5.71 -8.35 -4.20
C GLY A 13 -6.14 -6.99 -3.66
N ILE A 14 -5.98 -6.78 -2.35
CA ILE A 14 -6.26 -5.48 -1.71
C ILE A 14 -5.33 -4.40 -2.27
N GLY A 15 -4.03 -4.68 -2.41
CA GLY A 15 -3.06 -3.75 -2.98
C GLY A 15 -3.38 -3.33 -4.42
N ASN A 16 -3.78 -4.28 -5.27
CA ASN A 16 -4.19 -4.00 -6.65
C ASN A 16 -5.49 -3.18 -6.72
N ASN A 17 -6.46 -3.47 -5.87
CA ASN A 17 -7.70 -2.69 -5.80
C ASN A 17 -7.43 -1.23 -5.39
N LEU A 18 -6.61 -1.04 -4.35
CA LEU A 18 -6.19 0.30 -3.91
C LEU A 18 -5.44 1.05 -5.01
N SER A 19 -4.57 0.35 -5.74
CA SER A 19 -3.84 0.93 -6.89
C SER A 19 -4.79 1.38 -8.00
N GLY A 20 -5.87 0.63 -8.27
CA GLY A 20 -6.90 1.02 -9.24
C GLY A 20 -7.69 2.26 -8.80
N ILE A 21 -8.07 2.34 -7.52
CA ILE A 21 -8.73 3.53 -6.96
C ILE A 21 -7.80 4.75 -7.06
N PHE A 22 -6.54 4.59 -6.67
CA PHE A 22 -5.54 5.65 -6.77
C PHE A 22 -5.31 6.10 -8.22
N ALA A 23 -5.20 5.16 -9.17
CA ALA A 23 -5.09 5.49 -10.58
C ALA A 23 -6.31 6.28 -11.09
N GLY A 24 -7.52 5.95 -10.64
CA GLY A 24 -8.74 6.72 -10.96
C GLY A 24 -8.68 8.15 -10.42
N VAL A 25 -8.23 8.32 -9.17
CA VAL A 25 -8.05 9.66 -8.55
C VAL A 25 -7.00 10.49 -9.28
N VAL A 26 -5.89 9.88 -9.70
CA VAL A 26 -4.80 10.58 -10.40
C VAL A 26 -5.13 10.86 -11.87
N SER A 27 -5.94 10.02 -12.51
CA SER A 27 -6.28 10.18 -13.93
C SER A 27 -7.36 11.23 -14.19
N GLY A 28 -8.22 11.52 -13.21
CA GLY A 28 -9.30 12.51 -13.34
C GLY A 28 -10.36 12.14 -14.39
N GLU A 29 -11.50 12.86 -14.41
CA GLU A 29 -12.62 12.59 -15.32
C GLU A 29 -12.34 12.95 -16.79
N GLY A 30 -11.37 13.84 -17.04
CA GLY A 30 -11.00 14.33 -18.38
C GLY A 30 -9.64 13.86 -18.91
N GLY A 31 -8.94 12.97 -18.20
CA GLY A 31 -7.57 12.54 -18.52
C GLY A 31 -6.49 13.26 -17.69
N MET A 32 -5.29 12.66 -17.65
CA MET A 32 -4.22 13.06 -16.73
C MET A 32 -3.69 14.47 -17.05
N THR A 33 -4.00 15.44 -16.20
CA THR A 33 -3.45 16.80 -16.26
C THR A 33 -2.17 16.91 -15.41
N VAL A 34 -1.34 17.92 -15.68
CA VAL A 34 -0.13 18.19 -14.86
C VAL A 34 -0.49 18.41 -13.40
N GLU A 35 -1.60 19.09 -13.11
CA GLU A 35 -2.06 19.34 -11.74
C GLU A 35 -2.51 18.03 -11.05
N SER A 36 -3.25 17.17 -11.76
CA SER A 36 -3.71 15.88 -11.23
C SER A 36 -2.55 14.93 -10.97
N ALA A 37 -1.57 14.89 -11.88
CA ALA A 37 -0.34 14.13 -11.70
C ALA A 37 0.47 14.61 -10.49
N LEU A 38 0.62 15.93 -10.33
CA LEU A 38 1.33 16.51 -9.19
C LEU A 38 0.64 16.20 -7.86
N LYS A 39 -0.69 16.26 -7.80
CA LYS A 39 -1.47 15.83 -6.62
C LYS A 39 -1.29 14.33 -6.35
N GLY A 40 -1.32 13.50 -7.39
CA GLY A 40 -1.06 12.07 -7.31
C GLY A 40 0.30 11.74 -6.72
N TYR A 41 1.38 12.30 -7.28
CA TYR A 41 2.74 12.09 -6.77
C TYR A 41 2.92 12.62 -5.35
N THR A 42 2.34 13.77 -5.02
CA THR A 42 2.40 14.34 -3.67
C THR A 42 1.70 13.41 -2.66
N PHE A 43 0.52 12.92 -3.00
CA PHE A 43 -0.19 11.94 -2.16
C PHE A 43 0.63 10.65 -2.02
N GLY A 44 1.14 10.10 -3.13
CA GLY A 44 1.94 8.88 -3.12
C GLY A 44 3.19 9.00 -2.25
N PHE A 45 3.87 10.15 -2.31
CA PHE A 45 5.02 10.44 -1.46
C PHE A 45 4.65 10.39 0.03
N TRP A 46 3.61 11.12 0.45
CA TRP A 46 3.19 11.12 1.84
C TRP A 46 2.63 9.78 2.31
N ALA A 47 1.93 9.05 1.43
CA ALA A 47 1.43 7.71 1.73
C ALA A 47 2.58 6.70 1.93
N LEU A 48 3.63 6.76 1.12
CA LEU A 48 4.82 5.91 1.28
C LEU A 48 5.59 6.23 2.56
N ILE A 49 5.80 7.51 2.87
CA ILE A 49 6.44 7.93 4.12
C ILE A 49 5.59 7.51 5.33
N GLY A 50 4.28 7.77 5.29
CA GLY A 50 3.36 7.42 6.37
C GLY A 50 3.31 5.91 6.63
N SER A 51 3.19 5.10 5.58
CA SER A 51 3.21 3.63 5.68
C SER A 51 4.55 3.11 6.20
N GLY A 52 5.68 3.69 5.78
CA GLY A 52 7.01 3.35 6.30
C GLY A 52 7.13 3.63 7.80
N VAL A 53 6.70 4.81 8.26
CA VAL A 53 6.69 5.16 9.69
C VAL A 53 5.79 4.21 10.49
N VAL A 54 4.58 3.93 9.99
CA VAL A 54 3.67 2.97 10.63
C VAL A 54 4.29 1.58 10.72
N LEU A 55 4.95 1.12 9.66
CA LEU A 55 5.64 -0.18 9.65
C LEU A 55 6.74 -0.22 10.71
N PHE A 56 7.56 0.83 10.86
CA PHE A 56 8.57 0.88 11.91
C PHE A 56 7.97 0.88 13.32
N LEU A 57 6.85 1.56 13.54
CA LEU A 57 6.15 1.54 14.82
C LEU A 57 5.59 0.15 15.17
N ILE A 58 5.14 -0.60 14.15
CA ILE A 58 4.55 -1.94 14.33
C ILE A 58 5.62 -3.05 14.23
N ALA A 59 6.84 -2.74 13.75
CA ALA A 59 7.95 -3.67 13.64
C ALA A 59 8.22 -4.51 14.91
N PRO A 60 8.22 -3.98 16.15
CA PRO A 60 8.40 -4.82 17.34
C PRO A 60 7.29 -5.87 17.53
N LEU A 61 6.05 -5.56 17.13
CA LEU A 61 4.93 -6.51 17.17
C LEU A 61 5.11 -7.60 16.10
N ILE A 62 5.48 -7.21 14.88
CA ILE A 62 5.75 -8.16 13.79
C ILE A 62 6.87 -9.12 14.19
N ASN A 63 7.98 -8.59 14.71
CA ASN A 63 9.10 -9.40 15.21
C ASN A 63 8.66 -10.33 16.34
N LYS A 64 7.82 -9.86 17.28
CA LYS A 64 7.24 -10.68 18.35
C LYS A 64 6.44 -11.87 17.83
N LEU A 65 5.64 -11.66 16.79
CA LEU A 65 4.85 -12.72 16.15
C LEU A 65 5.73 -13.68 15.33
N MET A 66 6.86 -13.21 14.81
CA MET A 66 7.81 -14.00 14.03
C MET A 66 8.78 -14.84 14.88
N HIS A 67 8.99 -14.52 16.16
CA HIS A 67 9.89 -15.28 17.04
C HIS A 67 9.44 -16.73 17.34
N GLY A 68 8.22 -17.12 16.93
CA GLY A 68 7.75 -18.51 17.00
C GLY A 68 8.28 -19.42 15.88
N VAL A 69 9.03 -18.88 14.92
CA VAL A 69 9.59 -19.64 13.80
C VAL A 69 11.07 -19.90 14.09
N LYS A 70 11.38 -21.12 14.56
CA LYS A 70 12.73 -21.71 14.54
C LYS A 70 12.90 -22.54 13.28
#